data_AF-A0A7L2I7U9-F1
#
_entry.id   AF-A0A7L2I7U9-F1
#
_cell.length_a   1.000
_cell.length_b   1.000
_cell.length_c   1.000
_cell.angle_alpha   90.00
_cell.angle_beta   90.00
_cell.angle_gamma   90.00
#
_symmetry.space_group_name_H-M   'P 1'
#
loop_
_entity.id
_entity.type
_entity.pdbx_description
1 polymer ?
#
loop_
_entity_poly.entity_id
_entity_poly.type
_entity_poly.pdbx_seq_one_letter_code
_entity_poly.pdbx_strand_id
1 'polypeptide(L)'
;TPRRVVVQASTSELLRCLGEFLCRRCYRLKHLSPTDPVLWLRSVDRSLLLQGWQDQGFITPANVVFLYMLCRDVISAEVASDHELQAVLLTCLYLSYSYMGNEISYPLKPFLVESCKEAFWDRCLSIIDLMSPKMLQVNADPHYFTQVFADLKKESGSEEKGRLLIGLDR
;
A
#
# COMPACT_ATOMS: atom_id res chain seq x y z
N THR A 1 9.27 26.14 16.95
CA THR A 1 8.73 25.53 15.71
C THR A 1 9.32 24.14 15.55
N PRO A 2 8.53 23.07 15.40
CA PRO A 2 9.10 21.74 15.21
C PRO A 2 9.88 21.73 13.89
N ARG A 3 11.12 21.20 13.92
CA ARG A 3 11.94 21.07 12.71
C ARG A 3 11.19 20.18 11.72
N ARG A 4 10.92 20.72 10.52
CA ARG A 4 10.34 19.97 9.40
C ARG A 4 11.32 18.84 9.07
N VAL A 5 10.99 17.60 9.44
CA VAL A 5 11.76 16.43 9.00
C VAL A 5 11.58 16.35 7.49
N VAL A 6 12.65 16.63 6.74
CA VAL A 6 12.63 16.52 5.28
C VAL A 6 12.80 15.05 4.95
N VAL A 7 11.67 14.44 4.61
CA VAL A 7 11.58 13.04 4.24
C VAL A 7 11.78 12.94 2.72
N GLN A 8 12.93 12.41 2.28
CA GLN A 8 13.27 12.30 0.85
C GLN A 8 13.21 10.83 0.39
N ALA A 9 12.20 10.52 -0.43
CA ALA A 9 12.10 9.32 -1.24
C ALA A 9 11.19 9.59 -2.43
N SER A 10 11.46 8.96 -3.57
CA SER A 10 10.55 9.06 -4.72
C SER A 10 9.33 8.16 -4.52
N THR A 11 8.19 8.50 -5.14
CA THR A 11 7.00 7.63 -5.12
C THR A 11 7.32 6.25 -5.68
N SER A 12 8.13 6.17 -6.74
CA SER A 12 8.51 4.90 -7.37
C SER A 12 9.35 4.02 -6.44
N GLU A 13 10.26 4.61 -5.67
CA GLU A 13 11.05 3.92 -4.65
C GLU A 13 10.14 3.32 -3.57
N LEU A 14 9.19 4.10 -3.04
CA LEU A 14 8.28 3.62 -2.00
C LEU A 14 7.30 2.56 -2.49
N LEU A 15 6.83 2.66 -3.73
CA LEU A 15 6.00 1.62 -4.36
C LEU A 15 6.77 0.31 -4.52
N ARG A 16 8.06 0.37 -4.90
CA ARG A 16 8.93 -0.81 -4.94
C ARG A 16 9.09 -1.43 -3.55
N CYS A 17 9.36 -0.61 -2.52
CA CYS A 17 9.45 -1.10 -1.14
C CYS A 17 8.15 -1.78 -0.69
N LEU A 18 6.99 -1.23 -1.04
CA LEU A 18 5.69 -1.83 -0.76
C LEU A 18 5.53 -3.17 -1.49
N GLY A 19 5.93 -3.26 -2.77
CA GLY A 19 5.93 -4.51 -3.52
C GLY A 19 6.80 -5.59 -2.88
N GLU A 20 8.02 -5.24 -2.49
CA GLU A 20 8.96 -6.16 -1.81
C GLU A 20 8.45 -6.60 -0.43
N PHE A 21 7.81 -5.70 0.32
CA PHE A 21 7.10 -6.04 1.55
C PHE A 21 6.01 -7.08 1.31
N LEU A 22 5.17 -6.89 0.29
CA LEU A 22 4.07 -7.81 -0.02
C LEU A 22 4.58 -9.19 -0.45
N CYS A 23 5.63 -9.26 -1.27
CA CYS A 23 6.28 -10.52 -1.63
C CYS A 23 6.84 -11.26 -0.41
N ARG A 24 7.49 -10.56 0.53
CA ARG A 24 7.97 -11.19 1.76
C ARG A 24 6.84 -11.61 2.70
N ARG A 25 5.81 -10.78 2.84
CA ARG A 25 4.65 -11.06 3.70
C ARG A 25 3.90 -12.29 3.20
N CYS A 26 3.57 -12.32 1.91
CA CYS A 26 2.74 -13.35 1.30
C CYS A 26 3.60 -14.52 0.81
N TYR A 27 4.30 -15.18 1.74
CA TYR A 27 5.33 -16.19 1.44
C TYR A 27 4.83 -17.39 0.62
N ARG A 28 3.51 -17.61 0.54
CA ARG A 28 2.87 -18.67 -0.26
C ARG A 28 2.83 -18.34 -1.76
N LEU A 29 2.92 -17.07 -2.14
CA LEU A 29 2.84 -16.60 -3.52
C LEU A 29 4.19 -16.68 -4.22
N LYS A 30 4.56 -17.87 -4.71
CA LYS A 30 5.90 -18.16 -5.26
C LYS A 30 6.22 -17.45 -6.57
N HIS A 31 5.21 -16.90 -7.25
CA HIS A 31 5.34 -16.26 -8.55
C HIS A 31 4.99 -14.77 -8.53
N LEU A 32 4.65 -14.21 -7.35
CA LEU A 32 4.35 -12.80 -7.22
C LEU A 32 5.63 -11.97 -7.44
N SER A 33 5.61 -11.10 -8.45
CA SER A 33 6.66 -10.13 -8.66
C SER A 33 6.43 -8.89 -7.78
N PRO A 34 7.48 -8.26 -7.21
CA PRO A 34 7.35 -6.97 -6.54
C PRO A 34 6.76 -5.86 -7.42
N THR A 35 6.77 -6.04 -8.75
CA THR A 35 6.15 -5.11 -9.70
C THR A 35 4.64 -5.26 -9.82
N ASP A 36 4.07 -6.43 -9.49
CA ASP A 36 2.64 -6.69 -9.70
C ASP A 36 1.75 -5.79 -8.83
N PRO A 37 2.02 -5.62 -7.51
CA PRO A 37 1.31 -4.64 -6.70
C PRO A 37 1.43 -3.22 -7.26
N VAL A 38 2.63 -2.83 -7.73
CA VAL A 38 2.85 -1.49 -8.32
C VAL A 38 1.98 -1.28 -9.55
N LEU A 39 1.89 -2.28 -10.43
CA LEU A 39 1.06 -2.23 -11.62
C LEU A 39 -0.43 -2.11 -11.27
N TRP A 40 -0.92 -2.87 -10.29
CA TRP A 40 -2.32 -2.79 -9.86
C TRP A 40 -2.67 -1.40 -9.32
N LEU A 41 -1.83 -0.85 -8.42
CA LEU A 41 -2.04 0.48 -7.83
C LEU A 41 -2.01 1.59 -8.90
N ARG A 42 -1.02 1.56 -9.80
CA ARG A 42 -0.90 2.54 -10.89
C ARG A 42 -2.02 2.42 -11.91
N SER A 43 -2.52 1.21 -12.16
CA SER A 43 -3.64 0.98 -13.07
C SER A 43 -4.92 1.67 -12.56
N VAL A 44 -5.22 1.53 -11.26
CA VAL A 44 -6.36 2.21 -10.63
C VAL A 44 -6.23 3.73 -10.70
N ASP A 45 -5.08 4.26 -10.28
CA ASP A 45 -4.84 5.71 -10.25
C ASP A 45 -4.94 6.34 -11.65
N ARG A 46 -4.35 5.67 -12.65
CA ARG A 46 -4.45 6.08 -14.06
C ARG A 46 -5.88 6.00 -14.59
N SER A 47 -6.63 4.95 -14.21
CA SER A 47 -8.01 4.76 -14.64
C SER A 47 -8.93 5.86 -14.11
N LEU A 48 -8.77 6.25 -12.85
CA LEU A 48 -9.53 7.34 -12.23
C LEU A 48 -9.23 8.69 -12.90
N LEU A 49 -7.96 8.98 -13.18
CA LEU A 49 -7.54 10.19 -13.91
C LEU A 49 -8.19 10.25 -15.30
N LEU A 50 -8.05 9.18 -16.10
CA LEU A 50 -8.53 9.18 -17.49
C LEU A 50 -10.05 9.20 -17.62
N GLN A 51 -10.76 8.73 -16.60
CA GLN A 51 -12.23 8.76 -16.56
C GLN A 51 -12.79 10.03 -15.90
N GLY A 52 -11.94 10.98 -15.51
CA GLY A 52 -12.36 12.26 -14.93
C GLY A 52 -12.89 12.16 -13.50
N TRP A 53 -12.49 11.13 -12.74
CA TRP A 53 -12.84 11.00 -11.33
C TRP A 53 -11.92 11.76 -10.39
N GLN A 54 -10.79 12.26 -10.88
CA GLN A 54 -9.83 13.08 -10.12
C GLN A 54 -9.01 13.95 -11.08
N ASP A 55 -8.59 15.12 -10.61
CA ASP A 55 -7.75 16.04 -11.40
C ASP A 55 -6.24 15.74 -11.27
N GLN A 56 -5.82 15.14 -10.15
CA GLN A 56 -4.43 14.79 -9.86
C GLN A 56 -4.33 13.36 -9.36
N GLY A 57 -3.19 12.71 -9.63
CA GLY A 57 -2.96 11.33 -9.18
C GLY A 57 -2.86 11.24 -7.65
N PHE A 58 -3.53 10.26 -7.07
CA PHE A 58 -3.53 9.99 -5.63
C PHE A 58 -2.20 9.42 -5.15
N ILE A 59 -1.46 8.72 -6.02
CA ILE A 59 -0.25 7.98 -5.66
C ILE A 59 0.93 8.95 -5.47
N THR A 60 1.04 9.47 -4.25
CA THR A 60 2.11 10.35 -3.75
C THR A 60 2.92 9.63 -2.65
N PRO A 61 4.11 10.14 -2.26
CA PRO A 61 4.90 9.50 -1.21
C PRO A 61 4.13 9.32 0.10
N ALA A 62 3.40 10.34 0.55
CA ALA A 62 2.63 10.28 1.79
C ALA A 62 1.49 9.25 1.72
N ASN A 63 0.79 9.18 0.59
CA ASN A 63 -0.31 8.22 0.42
C ASN A 63 0.19 6.78 0.28
N VAL A 64 1.39 6.55 -0.24
CA VAL A 64 2.01 5.21 -0.23
C VAL A 64 2.41 4.79 1.18
N VAL A 65 2.89 5.72 2.03
CA VAL A 65 3.14 5.45 3.46
C VAL A 65 1.83 5.09 4.18
N PHE A 66 0.76 5.83 3.92
CA PHE A 66 -0.57 5.55 4.48
C PHE A 66 -1.07 4.17 4.05
N LEU A 67 -0.95 3.83 2.76
CA LEU A 67 -1.33 2.53 2.24
C LEU A 67 -0.53 1.39 2.87
N TYR A 68 0.80 1.55 2.99
CA TYR A 68 1.66 0.59 3.67
C TYR A 68 1.24 0.37 5.13
N MET A 69 0.87 1.44 5.85
CA MET A 69 0.37 1.35 7.23
C MET A 69 -0.87 0.46 7.34
N LEU A 70 -1.78 0.51 6.37
CA LEU A 70 -2.90 -0.42 6.29
C LEU A 70 -2.41 -1.84 5.98
N CYS A 71 -1.65 -2.00 4.90
CA CYS A 71 -1.21 -3.29 4.40
C CYS A 71 -0.43 -4.10 5.44
N ARG A 72 0.41 -3.47 6.27
CA ARG A 72 1.24 -4.19 7.25
C ARG A 72 0.44 -4.87 8.35
N ASP A 73 -0.74 -4.36 8.68
CA ASP A 73 -1.62 -4.88 9.73
C ASP A 73 -2.83 -5.65 9.16
N VAL A 74 -3.23 -5.40 7.92
CA VAL A 74 -4.40 -6.03 7.26
C VAL A 74 -4.03 -7.27 6.44
N ILE A 75 -2.92 -7.24 5.71
CA ILE A 75 -2.58 -8.32 4.76
C ILE A 75 -1.94 -9.48 5.53
N SER A 76 -2.68 -10.58 5.61
CA SER A 76 -2.24 -11.83 6.22
C SER A 76 -1.05 -12.45 5.49
N ALA A 77 -0.15 -13.09 6.23
CA ALA A 77 0.92 -13.89 5.64
C ALA A 77 0.39 -15.16 4.93
N GLU A 78 -0.82 -15.59 5.28
CA GLU A 78 -1.46 -16.81 4.79
C GLU A 78 -2.18 -16.66 3.45
N VAL A 79 -2.21 -15.45 2.87
CA VAL A 79 -2.81 -15.20 1.54
C VAL A 79 -2.27 -16.20 0.53
N ALA A 80 -3.18 -16.88 -0.15
CA ALA A 80 -2.86 -18.10 -0.90
C ALA A 80 -2.89 -17.92 -2.42
N SER A 81 -3.39 -16.78 -2.91
CA SER A 81 -3.39 -16.45 -4.34
C SER A 81 -3.12 -14.96 -4.62
N ASP A 82 -2.56 -14.68 -5.79
CA ASP A 82 -2.34 -13.31 -6.28
C ASP A 82 -3.66 -12.53 -6.42
N HIS A 83 -4.75 -13.22 -6.78
CA HIS A 83 -6.09 -12.63 -6.88
C HIS A 83 -6.62 -12.18 -5.51
N GLU A 84 -6.48 -13.03 -4.48
CA GLU A 84 -6.82 -12.67 -3.10
C GLU A 84 -5.97 -11.50 -2.61
N LEU A 85 -4.66 -11.51 -2.86
CA LEU A 85 -3.77 -10.40 -2.52
C LEU A 85 -4.23 -9.10 -3.19
N GLN A 86 -4.49 -9.15 -4.49
CA GLN A 86 -4.97 -8.00 -5.26
C GLN A 86 -6.27 -7.47 -4.66
N ALA A 87 -7.21 -8.34 -4.29
CA ALA A 87 -8.47 -7.95 -3.70
C ALA A 87 -8.29 -7.23 -2.34
N VAL A 88 -7.47 -7.77 -1.44
CA VAL A 88 -7.21 -7.14 -0.12
C VAL A 88 -6.45 -5.82 -0.29
N LEU A 89 -5.44 -5.79 -1.16
CA LEU A 89 -4.67 -4.57 -1.45
C LEU A 89 -5.56 -3.47 -2.04
N LEU A 90 -6.43 -3.80 -3.00
CA LEU A 90 -7.34 -2.83 -3.59
C LEU A 90 -8.44 -2.38 -2.63
N THR A 91 -8.81 -3.19 -1.65
CA THR A 91 -9.67 -2.76 -0.53
C THR A 91 -8.94 -1.72 0.35
N CYS A 92 -7.68 -1.98 0.72
CA CYS A 92 -6.86 -1.00 1.44
C CYS A 92 -6.67 0.29 0.63
N LEU A 93 -6.47 0.17 -0.69
CA LEU A 93 -6.35 1.31 -1.59
C LEU A 93 -7.65 2.11 -1.62
N TYR A 94 -8.80 1.45 -1.80
CA TYR A 94 -10.10 2.12 -1.80
C TYR A 94 -10.31 2.95 -0.53
N LEU A 95 -10.06 2.38 0.64
CA LEU A 95 -10.15 3.11 1.91
C LEU A 95 -9.14 4.26 2.01
N SER A 96 -7.95 4.10 1.44
CA SER A 96 -6.96 5.18 1.35
C SER A 96 -7.46 6.33 0.48
N TYR A 97 -8.08 6.05 -0.66
CA TYR A 97 -8.73 7.07 -1.50
C TYR A 97 -9.88 7.74 -0.75
N SER A 98 -10.76 6.97 -0.10
CA SER A 98 -11.88 7.52 0.66
C SER A 98 -11.46 8.40 1.84
N TYR A 99 -10.30 8.14 2.45
CA TYR A 99 -9.84 8.86 3.64
C TYR A 99 -8.87 10.01 3.33
N MET A 100 -7.92 9.80 2.42
CA MET A 100 -6.84 10.74 2.10
C MET A 100 -7.03 11.44 0.74
N GLY A 101 -8.03 11.04 -0.05
CA GLY A 101 -8.31 11.63 -1.35
C GLY A 101 -8.92 13.02 -1.24
N ASN A 102 -8.69 13.85 -2.26
CA ASN A 102 -9.22 15.23 -2.31
C ASN A 102 -10.67 15.27 -2.83
N GLU A 103 -11.09 14.22 -3.54
CA GLU A 103 -12.42 14.16 -4.15
C GLU A 103 -13.44 13.68 -3.11
N ILE A 104 -14.68 14.15 -3.24
CA ILE A 104 -15.76 13.79 -2.30
C ILE A 104 -16.14 12.31 -2.34
N SER A 105 -15.84 11.61 -3.44
CA SER A 105 -16.17 10.20 -3.62
C SER A 105 -15.34 9.56 -4.74
N TYR A 106 -15.15 8.25 -4.66
CA TYR A 106 -14.49 7.44 -5.69
C TYR A 106 -15.36 6.23 -6.07
N PRO A 107 -15.42 5.85 -7.36
CA PRO A 107 -16.26 4.76 -7.82
C PRO A 107 -15.67 3.40 -7.38
N LEU A 108 -16.53 2.42 -7.10
CA LEU A 108 -16.10 1.07 -6.71
C LEU A 108 -15.39 0.30 -7.84
N LYS A 109 -15.83 0.50 -9.08
CA LYS A 109 -15.47 -0.36 -10.23
C LYS A 109 -13.95 -0.59 -10.41
N PRO A 110 -13.05 0.41 -10.27
CA PRO A 110 -11.61 0.19 -10.39
C PRO A 110 -10.99 -0.68 -9.28
N PHE A 111 -11.64 -0.79 -8.12
CA PHE A 111 -11.11 -1.47 -6.93
C PHE A 111 -11.65 -2.90 -6.78
N LEU A 112 -12.76 -3.23 -7.44
CA LEU A 112 -13.44 -4.51 -7.30
C LEU A 112 -12.92 -5.51 -8.34
N VAL A 113 -12.14 -6.49 -7.87
CA VAL A 113 -11.65 -7.63 -8.67
C VAL A 113 -12.34 -8.95 -8.32
N GLU A 114 -13.17 -8.95 -7.28
CA GLU A 114 -13.94 -10.10 -6.80
C GLU A 114 -15.35 -10.12 -7.42
N SER A 115 -15.90 -11.31 -7.62
CA SER A 115 -17.29 -11.49 -8.06
C SER A 115 -18.28 -11.19 -6.92
N CYS A 116 -17.91 -11.51 -5.67
CA CYS A 116 -18.71 -11.25 -4.49
C CYS A 116 -18.49 -9.82 -3.97
N LYS A 117 -19.45 -8.93 -4.24
CA LYS A 117 -19.41 -7.54 -3.75
C LYS A 117 -19.54 -7.44 -2.23
N GLU A 118 -20.28 -8.36 -1.60
CA GLU A 118 -20.48 -8.37 -0.15
C GLU A 118 -19.16 -8.57 0.59
N ALA A 119 -18.33 -9.51 0.11
CA ALA A 119 -17.01 -9.77 0.67
C ALA A 119 -16.08 -8.53 0.65
N PHE A 120 -16.19 -7.67 -0.38
CA PHE A 120 -15.46 -6.40 -0.44
C PHE A 120 -15.92 -5.43 0.65
N TRP A 121 -17.23 -5.33 0.88
CA TRP A 121 -17.79 -4.42 1.88
C TRP A 121 -17.56 -4.91 3.31
N ASP A 122 -17.69 -6.21 3.57
CA ASP A 122 -17.35 -6.81 4.86
C ASP A 122 -15.88 -6.55 5.22
N ARG A 123 -15.00 -6.68 4.23
CA ARG A 123 -13.58 -6.38 4.38
C ARG A 123 -13.33 -4.89 4.64
N CYS A 124 -14.05 -3.99 3.95
CA CYS A 124 -13.99 -2.55 4.26
C CYS A 124 -14.33 -2.26 5.72
N LEU A 125 -15.44 -2.81 6.22
CA LEU A 125 -15.88 -2.60 7.61
C LEU A 125 -14.86 -3.17 8.61
N SER A 126 -14.36 -4.37 8.36
CA SER A 126 -13.32 -5.00 9.19
C SER A 126 -12.03 -4.16 9.24
N ILE A 127 -11.57 -3.62 8.11
CA ILE A 127 -10.38 -2.76 8.07
C ILE A 127 -10.64 -1.45 8.82
N ILE A 128 -11.83 -0.83 8.67
CA ILE A 128 -12.17 0.41 9.37
C ILE A 128 -12.18 0.19 10.89
N ASP A 129 -12.81 -0.89 11.36
CA ASP A 129 -12.87 -1.25 12.78
C ASP A 129 -11.46 -1.41 13.36
N LEU A 130 -10.58 -2.12 12.65
CA LEU A 130 -9.20 -2.36 13.07
C LEU A 130 -8.30 -1.11 12.97
N MET A 131 -8.41 -0.35 11.88
CA MET A 131 -7.39 0.62 11.47
C MET A 131 -7.76 2.08 11.72
N SER A 132 -9.02 2.40 12.00
CA SER A 132 -9.47 3.78 12.20
C SER A 132 -8.63 4.57 13.23
N PRO A 133 -8.15 4.01 14.37
CA PRO A 133 -7.29 4.75 15.28
C PRO A 133 -5.94 5.11 14.65
N LYS A 134 -5.33 4.19 13.89
CA LYS A 134 -4.02 4.40 13.23
C LYS A 134 -4.14 5.32 12.01
N MET A 135 -5.26 5.28 11.29
CA MET A 135 -5.57 6.19 10.18
C MET A 135 -5.67 7.64 10.66
N LEU A 136 -6.24 7.88 11.84
CA LEU A 136 -6.23 9.20 12.47
C LEU A 136 -4.83 9.55 13.02
N GLN A 137 -4.20 8.62 13.75
CA GLN A 137 -2.90 8.84 14.38
C GLN A 137 -1.81 9.24 13.38
N VAL A 138 -1.76 8.61 12.19
CA VAL A 138 -0.74 8.91 11.17
C VAL A 138 -0.86 10.32 10.61
N ASN A 139 -2.02 10.94 10.72
CA ASN A 139 -2.25 12.33 10.34
C ASN A 139 -2.01 13.30 11.52
N ALA A 140 -2.31 12.87 12.75
CA ALA A 140 -2.19 13.70 13.94
C ALA A 140 -0.76 13.74 14.54
N ASP A 141 0.02 12.68 14.37
CA ASP A 141 1.37 12.54 14.93
C ASP A 141 2.45 12.41 13.85
N PRO A 142 3.24 13.47 13.60
CA PRO A 142 4.35 13.44 12.65
C PRO A 142 5.44 12.41 12.98
N HIS A 143 5.62 12.03 14.26
CA HIS A 143 6.60 11.01 14.63
C HIS A 143 6.15 9.63 14.19
N TYR A 144 4.85 9.33 14.38
CA TYR A 144 4.27 8.09 13.88
C TYR A 144 4.34 8.01 12.34
N PHE A 145 4.00 9.08 11.61
CA PHE A 145 4.22 9.11 10.15
C PHE A 145 5.68 8.85 9.78
N THR A 146 6.62 9.52 10.44
CA THR A 146 8.06 9.36 10.17
C THR A 146 8.54 7.93 10.45
N GLN A 147 8.01 7.28 11.49
CA GLN A 147 8.29 5.89 11.83
C GLN A 147 7.78 4.95 10.73
N VAL A 148 6.52 5.08 10.33
CA VAL A 148 5.92 4.25 9.25
C VAL A 148 6.68 4.44 7.94
N PHE A 149 7.05 5.68 7.59
CA PHE A 149 7.87 5.96 6.42
C PHE A 149 9.25 5.27 6.49
N ALA A 150 9.93 5.37 7.65
CA ALA A 150 11.23 4.75 7.83
C ALA A 150 11.15 3.23 7.75
N ASP A 151 10.08 2.63 8.27
CA ASP A 151 9.84 1.19 8.18
C ASP A 151 9.60 0.76 6.74
N LEU A 152 8.76 1.48 5.98
CA LEU A 152 8.56 1.22 4.56
C LEU A 152 9.88 1.27 3.77
N LYS A 153 10.76 2.26 4.02
CA LYS A 153 12.06 2.32 3.34
C LYS A 153 12.94 1.10 3.63
N LYS A 154 12.92 0.58 4.87
CA LYS A 154 13.71 -0.59 5.26
C LYS A 154 13.24 -1.87 4.57
N GLU A 155 12.01 -1.93 4.06
CA GLU A 155 11.49 -3.12 3.37
C GLU A 155 12.31 -3.49 2.13
N SER A 156 13.06 -2.52 1.55
CA SER A 156 13.99 -2.77 0.44
C SER A 156 15.41 -3.15 0.81
N GLY A 157 15.81 -2.95 2.07
CA GLY A 157 17.17 -3.27 2.54
C GLY A 157 17.40 -4.75 2.85
N SER A 158 16.34 -5.57 2.86
CA SER A 158 16.45 -7.01 3.16
C SER A 158 17.06 -7.82 2.01
N GLU A 159 16.89 -7.41 0.75
CA GLU A 159 17.50 -8.11 -0.40
C GLU A 159 18.99 -7.79 -0.58
N GLU A 160 19.45 -6.56 -0.30
CA GLU A 160 20.87 -6.20 -0.42
C GLU A 160 21.76 -7.03 0.52
N LYS A 161 21.29 -7.30 1.75
CA LYS A 161 22.00 -8.19 2.67
C LYS A 161 22.09 -9.62 2.14
N GLY A 162 21.03 -10.13 1.49
CA GLY A 162 21.03 -11.46 0.87
C GLY A 162 21.99 -11.54 -0.32
N ARG A 163 22.05 -10.52 -1.18
CA ARG A 163 22.96 -10.48 -2.33
C ARG A 163 24.43 -10.32 -1.92
N LEU A 164 24.72 -9.55 -0.88
CA LEU A 164 26.08 -9.39 -0.34
C LEU A 164 26.61 -10.69 0.30
N LEU A 165 25.75 -11.45 0.98
CA LEU A 165 26.15 -12.75 1.55
C LEU A 165 26.45 -13.79 0.46
N ILE A 166 25.70 -13.81 -0.65
CA ILE A 166 25.97 -14.71 -1.78
C ILE A 166 27.24 -14.31 -2.55
N GLY A 167 27.63 -13.03 -2.52
CA GLY A 167 28.82 -12.52 -3.17
C GLY A 167 30.13 -12.72 -2.40
N LEU A 168 30.07 -13.14 -1.13
CA LEU A 168 31.25 -13.44 -0.29
C LEU A 168 31.62 -14.94 -0.29
N ASP A 169 30.76 -15.80 -0.86
CA ASP A 169 30.96 -17.24 -1.01
C ASP A 169 31.44 -17.65 -2.43
N ARG A 170 32.05 -16.73 -3.18
CA ARG A 170 32.71 -16.98 -4.48
C ARG A 170 34.11 -16.39 -4.50
#